data_AF-A0A9D8QKT8-F1
#
_entry.id   AF-A0A9D8QKT8-F1
#
_cell.length_a   1.000
_cell.length_b   1.000
_cell.length_c   1.000
_cell.angle_alpha   90.00
_cell.angle_beta   90.00
_cell.angle_gamma   90.00
#
_symmetry.space_group_name_H-M   'P 1'
#
loop_
_entity.id
_entity.type
_entity.pdbx_description
1 polymer ?
#
loop_
_entity_poly.entity_id
_entity_poly.type
_entity_poly.pdbx_seq_one_letter_code
_entity_poly.pdbx_strand_id
1 'polypeptide(L)'
;MTAMTPVKRKRAKVKDDKVYLEHADELRYDLFGPTRDAQIAKGRVHFIHQGAHLWCDSAYYYEASNSVKAFGHVRFKQGDTLSLNCDVGTYDGAEELMVASKNVVLKHRKQTLYTDSLTYDRLYKTAYFVEGGKLVDGKDNLVSDWGEYNTGTRQAVFYYDVKLYNGNRLVTTDTLYYDTSKSIAHVVGPSKVTSKGSTIDTDDGYFNTKTDQAQMYGRSTVVDEQKTITGDSLFYDDKSGESEGFGNVVFVDKENKNQLNC
;
A
#
# COMPACT_ATOMS: atom_id res chain seq x y z
N MET A 1 -32.46 -49.19 -15.66
CA MET A 1 -31.01 -49.23 -15.42
C MET A 1 -30.40 -48.00 -16.05
N THR A 2 -30.14 -46.95 -15.27
CA THR A 2 -29.63 -45.68 -15.77
C THR A 2 -28.11 -45.66 -15.56
N ALA A 3 -27.35 -45.74 -16.65
CA ALA A 3 -25.89 -45.74 -16.60
C ALA A 3 -25.38 -44.32 -16.26
N MET A 4 -24.73 -44.17 -15.10
CA MET A 4 -23.97 -42.96 -14.77
C MET A 4 -22.65 -42.97 -15.54
N THR A 5 -22.46 -41.98 -16.41
CA THR A 5 -21.17 -41.70 -17.04
C THR A 5 -20.12 -41.28 -16.00
N PRO A 6 -18.86 -41.76 -16.08
CA PRO A 6 -17.83 -41.43 -15.12
C PRO A 6 -17.35 -39.99 -15.32
N VAL A 7 -17.42 -39.19 -14.25
CA VAL A 7 -16.82 -37.85 -14.19
C VAL A 7 -15.30 -37.99 -14.26
N LYS A 8 -14.70 -37.56 -15.37
CA LYS A 8 -13.23 -37.44 -15.48
C LYS A 8 -12.76 -36.38 -14.49
N ARG A 9 -12.22 -36.81 -13.35
CA ARG A 9 -11.42 -35.95 -12.47
C ARG A 9 -10.22 -35.45 -13.28
N LYS A 10 -10.20 -34.15 -13.62
CA LYS A 10 -8.99 -33.49 -14.11
C LYS A 10 -7.92 -33.69 -13.03
N ARG A 11 -6.82 -34.37 -13.37
CA ARG A 11 -5.63 -34.38 -12.51
C ARG A 11 -5.26 -32.92 -12.26
N ALA A 12 -5.19 -32.52 -11.00
CA ALA A 12 -4.59 -31.25 -10.63
C ALA A 12 -3.18 -31.24 -11.25
N LYS A 13 -2.86 -30.23 -12.06
CA LYS A 13 -1.48 -30.04 -12.49
C LYS A 13 -0.65 -29.87 -11.22
N VAL A 14 0.39 -30.67 -11.07
CA VAL A 14 1.40 -30.45 -10.03
C VAL A 14 1.89 -29.02 -10.23
N LYS A 15 1.70 -28.17 -9.21
CA LYS A 15 2.15 -26.78 -9.25
C LYS A 15 3.67 -26.84 -9.27
N ASP A 16 4.25 -26.36 -10.36
CA ASP A 16 5.70 -26.30 -10.47
C ASP A 16 6.18 -25.06 -9.71
N ASP A 17 6.61 -25.29 -8.48
CA ASP A 17 6.99 -24.24 -7.52
C ASP A 17 8.48 -23.88 -7.63
N LYS A 18 9.19 -24.32 -8.67
CA LYS A 18 10.60 -23.98 -8.87
C LYS A 18 10.78 -22.60 -9.52
N VAL A 19 11.77 -21.85 -9.04
CA VAL A 19 12.32 -20.67 -9.71
C VAL A 19 13.25 -21.14 -10.81
N TYR A 20 13.00 -20.68 -12.04
CA TYR A 20 13.79 -21.00 -13.21
C TYR A 20 14.70 -19.85 -13.58
N LEU A 21 15.99 -20.12 -13.81
CA LEU A 21 16.88 -19.22 -14.52
C LEU A 21 16.62 -19.36 -16.02
N GLU A 22 16.02 -18.34 -16.64
CA GLU A 22 15.68 -18.33 -18.06
C GLU A 22 16.86 -17.85 -18.91
N HIS A 23 17.60 -16.83 -18.43
CA HIS A 23 18.74 -16.27 -19.15
C HIS A 23 19.81 -15.71 -18.20
N ALA A 24 21.07 -15.88 -18.59
CA ALA A 24 22.21 -15.11 -18.11
C ALA A 24 23.28 -15.09 -19.20
N ASP A 25 24.00 -13.99 -19.37
CA ASP A 25 25.11 -13.91 -20.33
C ASP A 25 26.31 -14.76 -19.89
N GLU A 26 26.54 -14.84 -18.58
CA GLU A 26 27.51 -15.73 -17.96
C GLU A 26 26.89 -16.46 -16.76
N LEU A 27 27.15 -17.76 -16.66
CA LEU A 27 26.80 -18.58 -15.51
C LEU A 27 28.05 -19.29 -14.99
N ARG A 28 28.38 -19.09 -13.72
CA ARG A 28 29.56 -19.68 -13.09
C ARG A 28 29.18 -20.38 -11.79
N TYR A 29 29.89 -21.46 -11.49
CA TYR A 29 29.78 -22.16 -10.23
C TYR A 29 31.10 -21.98 -9.47
N ASP A 30 31.05 -21.48 -8.24
CA ASP A 30 32.24 -21.29 -7.41
C ASP A 30 32.21 -22.23 -6.20
N LEU A 31 32.67 -23.46 -6.41
CA LEU A 31 32.73 -24.52 -5.37
C LEU A 31 33.72 -24.19 -4.23
N PHE A 32 34.61 -23.21 -4.41
CA PHE A 32 35.72 -22.94 -3.50
C PHE A 32 35.70 -21.51 -2.92
N GLY A 33 34.85 -20.63 -3.45
CA GLY A 33 34.64 -19.27 -2.93
C GLY A 33 33.64 -19.18 -1.78
N PRO A 34 33.30 -17.95 -1.34
CA PRO A 34 32.45 -17.71 -0.18
C PRO A 34 30.97 -18.08 -0.39
N THR A 35 30.55 -18.39 -1.63
CA THR A 35 29.15 -18.69 -2.03
C THR A 35 29.01 -20.08 -2.65
N ARG A 36 29.44 -21.11 -1.92
CA ARG A 36 29.61 -22.49 -2.43
C ARG A 36 28.32 -23.14 -2.95
N ASP A 37 27.18 -22.68 -2.45
CA ASP A 37 25.87 -23.24 -2.75
C ASP A 37 25.10 -22.43 -3.80
N ALA A 38 25.74 -21.40 -4.38
CA ALA A 38 25.11 -20.50 -5.35
C ALA A 38 25.73 -20.63 -6.73
N GLN A 39 24.88 -20.63 -7.75
CA GLN A 39 25.26 -20.31 -9.11
C GLN A 39 25.34 -18.78 -9.25
N ILE A 40 26.43 -18.28 -9.81
CA ILE A 40 26.65 -16.86 -10.05
C ILE A 40 26.22 -16.54 -11.49
N ALA A 41 25.11 -15.84 -11.65
CA ALA A 41 24.59 -15.38 -12.92
C ALA A 41 24.97 -13.90 -13.14
N LYS A 42 25.44 -13.56 -14.35
CA LYS A 42 25.82 -12.19 -14.71
C LYS A 42 25.36 -11.83 -16.13
N GLY A 43 24.97 -10.57 -16.30
CA GLY A 43 24.55 -9.99 -17.56
C GLY A 43 23.12 -10.39 -17.94
N ARG A 44 22.23 -9.38 -18.01
CA ARG A 44 20.83 -9.49 -18.44
C ARG A 44 20.09 -10.68 -17.80
N VAL A 45 20.34 -10.92 -16.52
CA VAL A 45 19.84 -12.10 -15.82
C VAL A 45 18.32 -12.05 -15.75
N HIS A 46 17.67 -13.18 -16.00
CA HIS A 46 16.22 -13.30 -16.01
C HIS A 46 15.78 -14.60 -15.34
N PHE A 47 14.94 -14.49 -14.31
CA PHE A 47 14.26 -15.60 -13.65
C PHE A 47 12.75 -15.59 -13.88
N ILE A 48 12.14 -16.77 -13.84
CA ILE A 48 10.68 -16.97 -13.91
C ILE A 48 10.23 -17.85 -12.74
N HIS A 49 9.13 -17.46 -12.08
CA HIS A 49 8.48 -18.29 -11.07
C HIS A 49 6.96 -18.07 -11.07
N GLN A 50 6.21 -19.11 -11.45
CA GLN A 50 4.74 -19.10 -11.53
C GLN A 50 4.19 -17.89 -12.32
N GLY A 51 4.78 -17.61 -13.48
CA GLY A 51 4.39 -16.48 -14.35
C GLY A 51 4.81 -15.10 -13.85
N ALA A 52 5.49 -15.01 -12.70
CA ALA A 52 6.24 -13.80 -12.33
C ALA A 52 7.64 -13.83 -12.95
N HIS A 53 8.17 -12.65 -13.23
CA HIS A 53 9.46 -12.46 -13.86
C HIS A 53 10.33 -11.56 -12.99
N LEU A 54 11.61 -11.90 -12.87
CA LEU A 54 12.62 -11.09 -12.19
C LEU A 54 13.81 -10.87 -13.13
N TRP A 55 14.14 -9.62 -13.42
CA TRP A 55 15.32 -9.23 -14.18
C TRP A 55 16.33 -8.49 -13.30
N CYS A 56 17.62 -8.65 -13.56
CA CYS A 56 18.69 -7.91 -12.89
C CYS A 56 20.01 -7.97 -13.68
N ASP A 57 21.01 -7.22 -13.22
CA ASP A 57 22.35 -7.24 -13.81
C ASP A 57 23.16 -8.47 -13.39
N SER A 58 22.99 -8.92 -12.14
CA SER A 58 23.64 -10.12 -11.62
C SER A 58 22.83 -10.77 -10.49
N ALA A 59 23.06 -12.04 -10.23
CA ALA A 59 22.41 -12.76 -9.15
C ALA A 59 23.23 -13.91 -8.58
N TYR A 60 22.99 -14.22 -7.31
CA TYR A 60 23.27 -15.54 -6.73
C TYR A 60 21.99 -16.35 -6.76
N TYR A 61 22.03 -17.50 -7.43
CA TYR A 61 20.91 -18.41 -7.56
C TYR A 61 21.18 -19.69 -6.76
N TYR A 62 20.37 -19.94 -5.76
CA TYR A 62 20.45 -21.09 -4.87
C TYR A 62 19.35 -22.08 -5.27
N GLU A 63 19.66 -22.98 -6.20
CA GLU A 63 18.69 -23.93 -6.75
C GLU A 63 18.13 -24.87 -5.66
N ALA A 64 18.99 -25.31 -4.72
CA ALA A 64 18.59 -26.24 -3.66
C ALA A 64 17.56 -25.64 -2.69
N SER A 65 17.70 -24.35 -2.35
CA SER A 65 16.76 -23.61 -1.50
C SER A 65 15.71 -22.83 -2.29
N ASN A 66 15.68 -22.97 -3.61
CA ASN A 66 14.72 -22.29 -4.49
C ASN A 66 14.72 -20.76 -4.33
N SER A 67 15.89 -20.14 -4.16
CA SER A 67 16.00 -18.72 -3.83
C SER A 67 17.01 -17.95 -4.69
N VAL A 68 16.78 -16.65 -4.84
CA VAL A 68 17.58 -15.76 -5.69
C VAL A 68 17.95 -14.52 -4.88
N LYS A 69 19.22 -14.13 -4.90
CA LYS A 69 19.67 -12.81 -4.47
C LYS A 69 20.13 -12.02 -5.70
N ALA A 70 19.36 -11.02 -6.08
CA ALA A 70 19.52 -10.21 -7.27
C ALA A 70 20.15 -8.84 -6.96
N PHE A 71 20.99 -8.36 -7.87
CA PHE A 71 21.73 -7.10 -7.72
C PHE A 71 21.74 -6.31 -9.03
N GLY A 72 21.56 -5.00 -8.90
CA GLY A 72 21.61 -4.04 -10.00
C GLY A 72 20.34 -4.07 -10.85
N HIS A 73 19.69 -2.91 -10.97
CA HIS A 73 18.48 -2.70 -11.77
C HIS A 73 17.44 -3.81 -11.64
N VAL A 74 17.19 -4.26 -10.40
CA VAL A 74 16.29 -5.37 -10.11
C VAL A 74 14.88 -4.95 -10.47
N ARG A 75 14.23 -5.74 -11.32
CA ARG A 75 12.86 -5.53 -11.80
C ARG A 75 12.07 -6.81 -11.64
N PHE A 76 11.12 -6.81 -10.72
CA PHE A 76 10.13 -7.87 -10.55
C PHE A 76 8.81 -7.46 -11.20
N LYS A 77 8.15 -8.39 -11.89
CA LYS A 77 6.83 -8.18 -12.51
C LYS A 77 5.94 -9.39 -12.29
N GLN A 78 4.70 -9.15 -11.85
CA GLN A 78 3.69 -10.18 -11.65
C GLN A 78 2.42 -9.84 -12.44
N GLY A 79 2.18 -10.62 -13.50
CA GLY A 79 1.11 -10.35 -14.45
C GLY A 79 1.20 -8.94 -15.04
N ASP A 80 0.04 -8.33 -15.32
CA ASP A 80 -0.02 -7.01 -15.94
C ASP A 80 -0.14 -5.86 -14.95
N THR A 81 -0.43 -6.15 -13.68
CA THR A 81 -0.85 -5.14 -12.72
C THR A 81 0.23 -4.71 -11.75
N LEU A 82 1.27 -5.53 -11.52
CA LEU A 82 2.26 -5.27 -10.47
C LEU A 82 3.69 -5.31 -11.01
N SER A 83 4.46 -4.29 -10.67
CA SER A 83 5.91 -4.26 -10.86
C SER A 83 6.60 -3.68 -9.65
N LEU A 84 7.75 -4.23 -9.28
CA LEU A 84 8.61 -3.74 -8.20
C LEU A 84 10.01 -3.54 -8.77
N ASN A 85 10.56 -2.34 -8.60
CA ASN A 85 11.95 -2.03 -8.95
C ASN A 85 12.76 -1.72 -7.69
N CYS A 86 14.03 -2.12 -7.65
CA CYS A 86 14.99 -1.80 -6.58
C CYS A 86 16.44 -2.02 -7.05
N ASP A 87 17.42 -1.71 -6.21
CA ASP A 87 18.82 -2.01 -6.52
C ASP A 87 19.26 -3.40 -6.05
N VAL A 88 18.65 -3.90 -4.96
CA VAL A 88 18.95 -5.22 -4.39
C VAL A 88 17.65 -5.91 -4.02
N GLY A 89 17.54 -7.19 -4.35
CA GLY A 89 16.37 -8.01 -4.03
C GLY A 89 16.73 -9.42 -3.62
N THR A 90 16.05 -9.96 -2.62
CA THR A 90 16.07 -11.38 -2.28
C THR A 90 14.70 -11.96 -2.54
N TYR A 91 14.64 -13.04 -3.32
CA TYR A 91 13.40 -13.73 -3.65
C TYR A 91 13.47 -15.17 -3.14
N ASP A 92 12.52 -15.55 -2.30
CA ASP A 92 12.29 -16.93 -1.88
C ASP A 92 11.13 -17.52 -2.69
N GLY A 93 11.41 -18.53 -3.51
CA GLY A 93 10.39 -19.18 -4.33
C GLY A 93 9.49 -20.12 -3.55
N ALA A 94 9.96 -20.68 -2.41
CA ALA A 94 9.16 -21.57 -1.59
C ALA A 94 8.14 -20.79 -0.74
N GLU A 95 8.56 -19.66 -0.16
CA GLU A 95 7.67 -18.76 0.61
C GLU A 95 6.91 -17.76 -0.28
N GLU A 96 7.29 -17.67 -1.56
CA GLU A 96 6.83 -16.65 -2.50
C GLU A 96 7.04 -15.21 -1.99
N LEU A 97 8.16 -14.97 -1.30
CA LEU A 97 8.48 -13.74 -0.59
C LEU A 97 9.59 -12.96 -1.30
N MET A 98 9.36 -11.67 -1.54
CA MET A 98 10.36 -10.76 -2.11
C MET A 98 10.75 -9.70 -1.07
N VAL A 99 12.02 -9.62 -0.70
CA VAL A 99 12.58 -8.53 0.10
C VAL A 99 13.39 -7.63 -0.82
N ALA A 100 12.99 -6.36 -0.93
CA ALA A 100 13.58 -5.37 -1.81
C ALA A 100 14.19 -4.24 -0.99
N SER A 101 15.36 -3.75 -1.42
CA SER A 101 16.06 -2.69 -0.72
C SER A 101 16.72 -1.72 -1.69
N LYS A 102 16.81 -0.46 -1.25
CA LYS A 102 17.33 0.73 -1.96
C LYS A 102 16.53 1.11 -3.20
N ASN A 103 16.10 2.37 -3.25
CA ASN A 103 15.36 2.93 -4.37
C ASN A 103 14.12 2.08 -4.74
N VAL A 104 13.38 1.59 -3.73
CA VAL A 104 12.28 0.67 -3.98
C VAL A 104 11.07 1.41 -4.50
N VAL A 105 10.57 0.97 -5.65
CA VAL A 105 9.36 1.49 -6.29
C VAL A 105 8.44 0.34 -6.64
N LEU A 106 7.36 0.18 -5.86
CA LEU A 106 6.29 -0.75 -6.16
C LEU A 106 5.16 -0.01 -6.88
N LYS A 107 4.82 -0.45 -8.09
CA LYS A 107 3.66 0.01 -8.84
C LYS A 107 2.62 -1.09 -8.87
N HIS A 108 1.40 -0.73 -8.49
CA HIS A 108 0.24 -1.60 -8.64
C HIS A 108 -0.90 -0.81 -9.30
N ARG A 109 -1.24 -1.16 -10.54
CA ARG A 109 -2.24 -0.46 -11.36
C ARG A 109 -1.91 1.03 -11.53
N LYS A 110 -2.59 1.91 -10.78
CA LYS A 110 -2.41 3.36 -10.82
C LYS A 110 -1.62 3.88 -9.62
N GLN A 111 -1.46 3.06 -8.58
CA GLN A 111 -0.80 3.43 -7.35
C GLN A 111 0.70 3.18 -7.45
N THR A 112 1.49 4.07 -6.86
CA THR A 112 2.95 3.91 -6.74
C THR A 112 3.38 4.10 -5.30
N LEU A 113 4.03 3.09 -4.72
CA LEU A 113 4.61 3.10 -3.40
C LEU A 113 6.13 3.25 -3.51
N TYR A 114 6.67 4.24 -2.80
CA TYR A 114 8.11 4.53 -2.71
C TYR A 114 8.60 4.26 -1.28
N THR A 115 9.74 3.59 -1.14
CA THR A 115 10.41 3.35 0.15
C THR A 115 11.86 2.91 -0.10
N ASP A 116 12.68 2.86 0.95
CA ASP A 116 14.03 2.28 0.88
C ASP A 116 14.05 0.78 1.18
N SER A 117 13.02 0.24 1.84
CA SER A 117 12.93 -1.19 2.16
C SER A 117 11.48 -1.66 2.11
N LEU A 118 11.24 -2.76 1.39
CA LEU A 118 9.91 -3.32 1.22
C LEU A 118 9.96 -4.84 1.19
N THR A 119 9.04 -5.47 1.90
CA THR A 119 8.76 -6.89 1.72
C THR A 119 7.43 -7.05 0.98
N TYR A 120 7.41 -7.86 -0.08
CA TYR A 120 6.22 -8.25 -0.80
C TYR A 120 5.99 -9.75 -0.68
N ASP A 121 4.94 -10.11 0.04
CA ASP A 121 4.44 -11.46 0.17
C ASP A 121 3.40 -11.72 -0.93
N ARG A 122 3.74 -12.59 -1.89
CA ARG A 122 2.87 -12.89 -3.03
C ARG A 122 1.69 -13.76 -2.62
N LEU A 123 1.85 -14.63 -1.63
CA LEU A 123 0.83 -15.55 -1.15
C LEU A 123 -0.34 -14.77 -0.53
N TYR A 124 -0.03 -13.82 0.35
CA TYR A 124 -1.02 -12.94 0.99
C TYR A 124 -1.31 -11.67 0.19
N LYS A 125 -0.54 -11.42 -0.89
CA LYS A 125 -0.66 -10.25 -1.77
C LYS A 125 -0.41 -8.93 -1.04
N THR A 126 0.42 -8.99 0.00
CA THR A 126 0.67 -7.88 0.92
C THR A 126 2.09 -7.35 0.73
N ALA A 127 2.21 -6.04 0.53
CA ALA A 127 3.47 -5.32 0.59
C ALA A 127 3.54 -4.53 1.90
N TYR A 128 4.67 -4.52 2.59
CA TYR A 128 4.85 -3.71 3.79
C TYR A 128 6.25 -3.09 3.89
N PHE A 129 6.33 -1.96 4.57
CA PHE A 129 7.56 -1.20 4.82
C PHE A 129 7.59 -0.73 6.28
N VAL A 130 8.80 -0.54 6.83
CA VAL A 130 9.01 -0.19 8.25
C VAL A 130 9.99 0.97 8.47
N GLU A 131 10.59 1.50 7.40
CA GLU A 131 11.62 2.56 7.44
C GLU A 131 11.16 3.81 6.67
N GLY A 132 9.87 4.09 6.71
CA GLY A 132 9.27 5.18 5.96
C GLY A 132 8.82 4.76 4.56
N GLY A 133 7.68 5.29 4.14
CA GLY A 133 7.15 5.02 2.81
C GLY A 133 6.15 6.08 2.37
N LYS A 134 6.02 6.20 1.04
CA LYS A 134 5.09 7.12 0.40
C LYS A 134 4.24 6.40 -0.63
N LEU A 135 2.93 6.33 -0.40
CA LEU A 135 1.96 5.87 -1.40
C LEU A 135 1.38 7.07 -2.16
N VAL A 136 1.46 7.01 -3.49
CA VAL A 136 0.86 7.98 -4.41
C VAL A 136 -0.34 7.33 -5.10
N ASP A 137 -1.51 7.96 -4.96
CA ASP A 137 -2.77 7.57 -5.60
C ASP A 137 -3.43 8.78 -6.27
N GLY A 138 -3.09 9.04 -7.53
CA GLY A 138 -3.56 10.21 -8.24
C GLY A 138 -3.05 11.52 -7.62
N LYS A 139 -3.93 12.26 -6.95
CA LYS A 139 -3.58 13.51 -6.22
C LYS A 139 -3.24 13.25 -4.75
N ASP A 140 -3.61 12.08 -4.22
CA ASP A 140 -3.36 11.71 -2.85
C ASP A 140 -1.91 11.25 -2.68
N ASN A 141 -1.24 11.82 -1.68
CA ASN A 141 0.09 11.42 -1.25
C ASN A 141 0.03 11.06 0.24
N LEU A 142 0.19 9.77 0.54
CA LEU A 142 0.19 9.23 1.90
C LEU A 142 1.62 8.93 2.30
N VAL A 143 2.03 9.39 3.48
CA VAL A 143 3.38 9.19 4.04
C VAL A 143 3.26 8.72 5.48
N SER A 144 4.10 7.77 5.88
CA SER A 144 4.23 7.29 7.26
C SER A 144 5.55 6.57 7.47
N ASP A 145 5.89 6.25 8.72
CA ASP A 145 7.06 5.44 9.07
C ASP A 145 6.83 3.95 8.80
N TRP A 146 5.62 3.46 9.08
CA TRP A 146 5.23 2.07 8.80
C TRP A 146 3.98 2.05 7.92
N GLY A 147 3.91 1.09 6.99
CA GLY A 147 2.70 0.88 6.23
C GLY A 147 2.62 -0.48 5.59
N GLU A 148 1.37 -0.91 5.36
CA GLU A 148 1.01 -2.12 4.65
C GLU A 148 0.06 -1.78 3.50
N TYR A 149 0.20 -2.47 2.37
CA TYR A 149 -0.70 -2.40 1.24
C TYR A 149 -1.05 -3.80 0.72
N ASN A 150 -2.32 -4.18 0.82
CA ASN A 150 -2.82 -5.40 0.22
C ASN A 150 -3.26 -5.14 -1.23
N THR A 151 -2.55 -5.73 -2.18
CA THR A 151 -2.80 -5.58 -3.62
C THR A 151 -4.07 -6.31 -4.08
N GLY A 152 -4.57 -7.28 -3.30
CA GLY A 152 -5.81 -8.00 -3.55
C GLY A 152 -7.06 -7.20 -3.16
N THR A 153 -7.14 -6.77 -1.89
CA THR A 153 -8.27 -6.01 -1.35
C THR A 153 -8.20 -4.51 -1.69
N ARG A 154 -7.02 -4.03 -2.09
CA ARG A 154 -6.73 -2.61 -2.39
C ARG A 154 -6.80 -1.70 -1.16
N GLN A 155 -6.66 -2.27 0.03
CA GLN A 155 -6.61 -1.57 1.30
C GLN A 155 -5.15 -1.33 1.70
N ALA A 156 -4.88 -0.14 2.21
CA ALA A 156 -3.62 0.22 2.84
C ALA A 156 -3.86 0.63 4.29
N VAL A 157 -2.86 0.41 5.14
CA VAL A 157 -2.84 0.86 6.53
C VAL A 157 -1.51 1.54 6.77
N PHE A 158 -1.54 2.70 7.43
CA PHE A 158 -0.35 3.48 7.76
C PHE A 158 -0.34 3.77 9.26
N TYR A 159 0.82 3.64 9.89
CA TYR A 159 1.05 3.93 11.31
C TYR A 159 2.25 4.87 11.47
N TYR A 160 2.20 5.69 12.51
CA TYR A 160 3.25 6.61 12.98
C TYR A 160 3.59 7.75 12.01
N ASP A 161 3.47 8.99 12.51
CA ASP A 161 3.63 10.25 11.75
C ASP A 161 2.88 10.26 10.42
N VAL A 162 1.63 9.79 10.43
CA VAL A 162 0.86 9.61 9.20
C VAL A 162 0.39 10.94 8.65
N LYS A 163 0.71 11.20 7.39
CA LYS A 163 0.32 12.41 6.66
C LYS A 163 -0.33 12.04 5.33
N LEU A 164 -1.52 12.57 5.08
CA LEU A 164 -2.17 12.51 3.76
C LEU A 164 -2.31 13.92 3.19
N TYR A 165 -1.74 14.12 2.00
CA TYR A 165 -1.81 15.36 1.25
C TYR A 165 -2.72 15.18 0.03
N ASN A 166 -3.70 16.08 -0.12
CA ASN A 166 -4.53 16.20 -1.32
C ASN A 166 -4.72 17.70 -1.63
N GLY A 167 -4.04 18.19 -2.67
CA GLY A 167 -4.08 19.62 -3.02
C GLY A 167 -3.55 20.50 -1.88
N ASN A 168 -4.42 21.33 -1.30
CA ASN A 168 -4.13 22.20 -0.14
C ASN A 168 -4.54 21.58 1.20
N ARG A 169 -5.13 20.37 1.20
CA ARG A 169 -5.56 19.67 2.41
C ARG A 169 -4.43 18.80 2.93
N LEU A 170 -4.14 18.94 4.22
CA LEU A 170 -3.26 18.06 4.98
C LEU A 170 -4.07 17.37 6.07
N VAL A 171 -4.00 16.06 6.11
CA VAL A 171 -4.51 15.22 7.21
C VAL A 171 -3.32 14.68 7.98
N THR A 172 -3.29 14.86 9.30
CA THR A 172 -2.34 14.22 10.22
C THR A 172 -3.10 13.32 11.18
N THR A 173 -2.64 12.09 11.38
CA THR A 173 -3.30 11.11 12.27
C THR A 173 -2.29 10.10 12.82
N ASP A 174 -2.67 9.39 13.88
CA ASP A 174 -1.89 8.26 14.41
C ASP A 174 -1.99 7.04 13.48
N THR A 175 -3.22 6.70 13.08
CA THR A 175 -3.53 5.54 12.24
C THR A 175 -4.42 5.95 11.08
N LEU A 176 -4.05 5.53 9.87
CA LEU A 176 -4.84 5.76 8.66
C LEU A 176 -5.12 4.46 7.93
N TYR A 177 -6.40 4.13 7.78
CA TYR A 177 -6.86 3.11 6.83
C TYR A 177 -7.23 3.80 5.51
N TYR A 178 -6.78 3.27 4.38
CA TYR A 178 -7.05 3.86 3.07
C TYR A 178 -7.51 2.82 2.05
N ASP A 179 -8.71 3.03 1.49
CA ASP A 179 -9.25 2.24 0.38
C ASP A 179 -8.91 2.92 -0.96
N THR A 180 -7.85 2.45 -1.62
CA THR A 180 -7.39 2.97 -2.92
C THR A 180 -8.40 2.74 -4.07
N SER A 181 -9.45 1.94 -3.84
CA SER A 181 -10.51 1.70 -4.83
C SER A 181 -11.63 2.73 -4.77
N LYS A 182 -11.89 3.25 -3.56
CA LYS A 182 -12.96 4.22 -3.29
C LYS A 182 -12.44 5.62 -2.99
N SER A 183 -11.13 5.77 -2.79
CA SER A 183 -10.51 7.01 -2.33
C SER A 183 -11.07 7.43 -0.96
N ILE A 184 -11.21 6.47 -0.05
CA ILE A 184 -11.72 6.71 1.32
C ILE A 184 -10.56 6.56 2.30
N ALA A 185 -10.29 7.63 3.03
CA ALA A 185 -9.38 7.69 4.17
C ALA A 185 -10.18 7.60 5.47
N HIS A 186 -9.86 6.64 6.32
CA HIS A 186 -10.41 6.52 7.68
C HIS A 186 -9.29 6.79 8.69
N VAL A 187 -9.39 7.93 9.36
CA VAL A 187 -8.45 8.35 10.41
C VAL A 187 -8.91 7.81 11.75
N VAL A 188 -7.97 7.34 12.56
CA VAL A 188 -8.23 6.79 13.89
C VAL A 188 -7.18 7.32 14.88
N GLY A 189 -7.66 7.77 16.03
CA GLY A 189 -6.85 8.46 17.04
C GLY A 189 -6.75 9.96 16.77
N PRO A 190 -5.97 10.71 17.58
CA PRO A 190 -5.88 12.16 17.50
C PRO A 190 -5.51 12.62 16.09
N SER A 191 -6.48 13.23 15.42
CA SER A 191 -6.36 13.60 14.01
C SER A 191 -6.68 15.07 13.79
N LYS A 192 -5.94 15.67 12.86
CA LYS A 192 -6.17 17.04 12.41
C LYS A 192 -6.23 17.10 10.90
N VAL A 193 -7.26 17.76 10.37
CA VAL A 193 -7.36 18.11 8.95
C VAL A 193 -7.21 19.61 8.82
N THR A 194 -6.26 20.07 8.03
CA THR A 194 -6.01 21.50 7.77
C THR A 194 -6.25 21.80 6.29
N SER A 195 -7.08 22.80 6.02
CA SER A 195 -7.39 23.33 4.68
C SER A 195 -7.21 24.85 4.65
N LYS A 196 -7.44 25.51 3.50
CA LYS A 196 -7.14 26.95 3.30
C LYS A 196 -7.87 27.94 4.23
N GLY A 197 -8.94 27.54 4.91
CA GLY A 197 -9.68 28.38 5.87
C GLY A 197 -10.28 27.62 7.05
N SER A 198 -10.16 26.29 7.05
CA SER A 198 -10.78 25.43 8.05
C SER A 198 -9.78 24.45 8.65
N THR A 199 -10.00 24.14 9.93
CA THR A 199 -9.33 23.08 10.67
C THR A 199 -10.37 22.15 11.25
N ILE A 200 -10.11 20.86 11.20
CA ILE A 200 -10.93 19.81 11.82
C ILE A 200 -10.05 19.11 12.85
N ASP A 201 -10.58 18.93 14.05
CA ASP A 201 -10.02 18.07 15.09
C ASP A 201 -11.00 16.90 15.31
N THR A 202 -10.53 15.67 15.19
CA THR A 202 -11.36 14.45 15.28
C THR A 202 -10.52 13.26 15.75
N ASP A 203 -11.13 12.29 16.44
CA ASP A 203 -10.48 11.02 16.83
C ASP A 203 -10.90 9.84 15.94
N ASP A 204 -11.97 9.99 15.15
CA ASP A 204 -12.46 8.97 14.22
C ASP A 204 -13.23 9.64 13.09
N GLY A 205 -12.81 9.41 11.84
CA GLY A 205 -13.51 10.01 10.71
C GLY A 205 -13.16 9.42 9.35
N TYR A 206 -14.13 9.45 8.45
CA TYR A 206 -14.04 8.99 7.07
C TYR A 206 -14.06 10.19 6.14
N PHE A 207 -13.07 10.27 5.24
CA PHE A 207 -12.92 11.32 4.26
C PHE A 207 -12.82 10.70 2.87
N ASN A 208 -13.74 11.08 1.98
CA ASN A 208 -13.62 10.72 0.58
C ASN A 208 -12.74 11.76 -0.14
N THR A 209 -11.52 11.39 -0.53
CA THR A 209 -10.56 12.33 -1.13
C THR A 209 -10.88 12.75 -2.56
N LYS A 210 -11.93 12.16 -3.14
CA LYS A 210 -12.42 12.47 -4.49
C LYS A 210 -13.68 13.33 -4.49
N THR A 211 -14.59 13.09 -3.55
CA THR A 211 -15.87 13.83 -3.45
C THR A 211 -15.88 14.87 -2.35
N ASP A 212 -14.83 14.91 -1.52
CA ASP A 212 -14.70 15.79 -0.36
C ASP A 212 -15.83 15.66 0.66
N GLN A 213 -16.50 14.49 0.68
CA GLN A 213 -17.40 14.10 1.75
C GLN A 213 -16.63 13.72 3.01
N ALA A 214 -17.14 14.13 4.18
CA ALA A 214 -16.58 13.82 5.48
C ALA A 214 -17.65 13.32 6.46
N GLN A 215 -17.32 12.28 7.22
CA GLN A 215 -18.10 11.78 8.35
C GLN A 215 -17.16 11.69 9.55
N MET A 216 -17.51 12.33 10.64
CA MET A 216 -16.63 12.46 11.81
C MET A 216 -17.41 12.10 13.06
N TYR A 217 -16.75 11.41 13.98
CA TYR A 217 -17.35 10.84 15.18
C TYR A 217 -16.53 11.22 16.41
N GLY A 218 -17.02 10.88 17.60
CA GLY A 218 -16.24 11.05 18.83
C GLY A 218 -16.02 12.51 19.21
N ARG A 219 -17.07 13.34 19.16
CA ARG A 219 -17.03 14.74 19.60
C ARG A 219 -16.06 15.61 18.79
N SER A 220 -16.16 15.48 17.48
CA SER A 220 -15.34 16.20 16.51
C SER A 220 -15.65 17.69 16.50
N THR A 221 -14.65 18.50 16.15
CA THR A 221 -14.77 19.96 16.03
C THR A 221 -14.28 20.43 14.68
N VAL A 222 -15.07 21.27 14.02
CA VAL A 222 -14.69 22.00 12.81
C VAL A 222 -14.63 23.49 13.15
N VAL A 223 -13.50 24.10 12.86
CA VAL A 223 -13.28 25.55 12.99
C VAL A 223 -13.08 26.11 11.60
N ASP A 224 -13.89 27.08 11.22
CA ASP A 224 -13.77 27.83 9.96
C ASP A 224 -13.77 29.30 10.31
N GLU A 225 -12.67 30.02 10.08
CA GLU A 225 -12.46 31.46 10.41
C GLU A 225 -13.23 32.00 11.65
N GLN A 226 -14.51 32.33 11.50
CA GLN A 226 -15.39 32.90 12.52
C GLN A 226 -16.40 31.91 13.16
N LYS A 227 -16.56 30.71 12.61
CA LYS A 227 -17.53 29.71 13.03
C LYS A 227 -16.83 28.48 13.62
N THR A 228 -17.48 27.88 14.59
CA THR A 228 -17.02 26.62 15.18
C THR A 228 -18.22 25.73 15.41
N ILE A 229 -18.13 24.47 14.98
CA ILE A 229 -19.12 23.44 15.28
C ILE A 229 -18.43 22.28 15.97
N THR A 230 -18.96 21.87 17.11
CA THR A 230 -18.57 20.65 17.81
C THR A 230 -19.79 19.76 17.92
N GLY A 231 -19.67 18.47 17.67
CA GLY A 231 -20.80 17.53 17.81
C GLY A 231 -20.32 16.10 17.96
N ASP A 232 -21.14 15.24 18.56
CA ASP A 232 -20.79 13.83 18.76
C ASP A 232 -20.63 13.10 17.42
N SER A 233 -21.39 13.52 16.40
CA SER A 233 -21.15 13.18 15.00
C SER A 233 -21.37 14.40 14.10
N LEU A 234 -20.51 14.57 13.10
CA LEU A 234 -20.58 15.64 12.11
C LEU A 234 -20.48 15.06 10.70
N PHE A 235 -21.28 15.59 9.77
CA PHE A 235 -21.26 15.23 8.36
C PHE A 235 -21.08 16.48 7.49
N TYR A 236 -20.34 16.34 6.40
CA TYR A 236 -20.17 17.36 5.37
C TYR A 236 -20.18 16.73 3.98
N ASP A 237 -20.87 17.37 3.04
CA ASP A 237 -20.84 17.07 1.61
C ASP A 237 -20.50 18.32 0.80
N ASP A 238 -19.33 18.34 0.16
CA ASP A 238 -18.87 19.49 -0.62
C ASP A 238 -19.74 19.79 -1.84
N LYS A 239 -20.34 18.76 -2.44
CA LYS A 239 -21.12 18.91 -3.67
C LYS A 239 -22.48 19.55 -3.41
N SER A 240 -23.14 19.21 -2.30
CA SER A 240 -24.39 19.88 -1.89
C SER A 240 -24.14 21.12 -1.03
N GLY A 241 -22.98 21.22 -0.39
CA GLY A 241 -22.66 22.23 0.62
C GLY A 241 -23.38 22.00 1.95
N GLU A 242 -23.94 20.80 2.15
CA GLU A 242 -24.70 20.45 3.36
C GLU A 242 -23.74 20.06 4.49
N SER A 243 -24.04 20.57 5.68
CA SER A 243 -23.36 20.22 6.94
C SER A 243 -24.41 19.83 7.96
N GLU A 244 -24.21 18.68 8.60
CA GLU A 244 -25.12 18.17 9.63
C GLU A 244 -24.34 17.86 10.90
N GLY A 245 -24.97 18.10 12.06
CA GLY A 245 -24.45 17.75 13.36
C GLY A 245 -25.47 16.97 14.16
N PHE A 246 -25.01 15.93 14.86
CA PHE A 246 -25.85 15.05 15.66
C PHE A 246 -25.23 14.84 17.05
N GLY A 247 -26.07 14.94 18.08
CA GLY A 247 -25.69 14.70 19.48
C GLY A 247 -24.81 15.80 20.08
N ASN A 248 -25.30 16.44 21.14
CA ASN A 248 -24.56 17.45 21.92
C ASN A 248 -23.83 18.48 21.04
N VAL A 249 -24.54 19.03 20.06
CA VAL A 249 -24.00 19.94 19.06
C VAL A 249 -23.89 21.33 19.66
N VAL A 250 -22.71 21.93 19.53
CA VAL A 250 -22.43 23.31 19.92
C VAL A 250 -21.93 24.03 18.68
N PHE A 251 -22.72 24.97 18.18
CA PHE A 251 -22.34 25.86 17.09
C PHE A 251 -22.13 27.26 17.64
N VAL A 252 -20.97 27.86 17.35
CA VAL A 252 -20.59 29.21 17.77
C VAL A 252 -20.28 30.04 16.53
N ASP A 253 -20.96 31.17 16.37
CA ASP A 253 -20.63 32.18 15.38
C ASP A 253 -20.05 33.42 16.08
N LYS A 254 -18.74 33.62 15.92
CA LYS A 254 -18.01 34.73 16.55
C LYS A 254 -18.34 36.08 15.91
N GLU A 255 -18.69 36.09 14.63
CA GLU A 255 -19.06 37.31 13.91
C GLU A 255 -20.41 37.82 14.40
N ASN A 256 -21.40 36.93 14.47
CA ASN A 256 -22.76 37.26 14.91
C ASN A 256 -22.96 37.19 16.43
N LYS A 257 -21.93 36.79 17.18
CA LYS A 257 -21.95 36.63 18.65
C LYS A 257 -23.11 35.77 19.14
N ASN A 258 -23.39 34.68 18.43
CA ASN A 258 -24.45 33.75 18.78
C ASN A 258 -23.91 32.33 19.01
N GLN A 259 -24.69 31.54 19.75
CA GLN A 259 -24.38 30.14 20.04
C GLN A 259 -25.68 29.33 19.98
N LEU A 260 -25.63 28.19 19.31
CA LEU A 260 -26.69 27.19 19.28
C LEU A 260 -26.19 25.93 20.02
N ASN A 261 -27.02 25.41 20.92
CA ASN A 261 -26.78 24.15 21.60
C ASN A 261 -27.98 23.23 21.35
N CYS A 262 -27.77 22.04 20.76
CA CYS A 262 -28.83 21.06 20.51
C CYS A 262 -28.41 19.61 20.78
#